data_AF-A0A915E3U0-F1
#
_entry.id   AF-A0A915E3U0-F1
#
_cell.length_a   1.000
_cell.length_b   1.000
_cell.length_c   1.000
_cell.angle_alpha   90.00
_cell.angle_beta   90.00
_cell.angle_gamma   90.00
#
_symmetry.space_group_name_H-M   'P 1'
#
loop_
_entity.id
_entity.type
_entity.pdbx_description
1 polymer ?
#
loop_
_entity_poly.entity_id
_entity_poly.type
_entity_poly.pdbx_seq_one_letter_code
_entity_poly.pdbx_strand_id
1 'polypeptide(L)'
;MTKSTKICLWSSPRNISTAMMYSFAQRPDTTVYDEPLYAHYLKVTGYEHPARQQILQAQCQDGEQVVRDLILNEPTAKKPITFFKQMTHHLVDLNEDFLQQTKNIIFIRDPQQIITSYAEVLPNVTIQILGLKSSGLYLTSLLLEQPMKTVCL
;
A
#
# COMPACT_ATOMS: atom_id res chain seq x y z
N MET A 1 -6.85 25.84 -9.24
CA MET A 1 -5.71 24.89 -9.25
C MET A 1 -6.29 23.51 -9.48
N THR A 2 -5.77 22.74 -10.44
CA THR A 2 -6.27 21.39 -10.76
C THR A 2 -5.83 20.40 -9.69
N LYS A 3 -6.78 19.68 -9.11
CA LYS A 3 -6.56 18.65 -8.08
C LYS A 3 -5.74 17.50 -8.66
N SER A 4 -4.68 17.06 -7.99
CA SER A 4 -3.90 15.88 -8.41
C SER A 4 -4.73 14.60 -8.26
N THR A 5 -4.62 13.70 -9.23
CA THR A 5 -5.19 12.34 -9.17
C THR A 5 -4.31 11.47 -8.28
N LYS A 6 -4.89 10.96 -7.19
CA LYS A 6 -4.20 10.12 -6.20
C LYS A 6 -4.47 8.66 -6.51
N ILE A 7 -3.43 7.89 -6.83
CA ILE A 7 -3.51 6.47 -7.15
C ILE A 7 -2.84 5.68 -6.02
N CYS A 8 -3.57 4.79 -5.36
CA CYS A 8 -3.02 3.85 -4.38
C CYS A 8 -2.97 2.45 -4.99
N LEU A 9 -1.76 1.93 -5.21
CA LEU A 9 -1.55 0.54 -5.57
C LEU A 9 -1.41 -0.30 -4.29
N TRP A 10 -2.39 -1.15 -4.03
CA TRP A 10 -2.42 -2.06 -2.89
C TRP A 10 -1.95 -3.45 -3.31
N SER A 11 -0.91 -3.95 -2.65
CA SER A 11 -0.30 -5.24 -2.98
C SER A 11 -0.01 -6.05 -1.72
N SER A 12 -0.04 -7.38 -1.82
CA SER A 12 0.69 -8.24 -0.88
C SER A 12 2.20 -8.25 -1.20
N PRO A 13 3.07 -8.72 -0.30
CA PRO A 13 4.49 -8.90 -0.64
C PRO A 13 4.67 -9.91 -1.78
N ARG A 14 5.82 -9.85 -2.46
CA ARG A 14 6.20 -10.75 -3.58
C ARG A 14 5.34 -10.63 -4.85
N ASN A 15 4.82 -9.43 -5.11
CA ASN A 15 4.20 -9.04 -6.38
C ASN A 15 5.09 -8.06 -7.17
N ILE A 16 4.64 -7.68 -8.36
CA ILE A 16 5.30 -6.71 -9.25
C ILE A 16 5.07 -5.24 -8.85
N SER A 17 4.61 -4.97 -7.62
CA SER A 17 4.25 -3.61 -7.16
C SER A 17 5.41 -2.63 -7.19
N THR A 18 6.62 -3.10 -6.85
CA THR A 18 7.86 -2.31 -6.98
C THR A 18 8.18 -1.99 -8.44
N ALA A 19 8.02 -2.93 -9.37
CA ALA A 19 8.25 -2.67 -10.79
C ALA A 19 7.24 -1.65 -11.35
N MET A 20 5.97 -1.76 -10.95
CA MET A 20 4.92 -0.79 -11.29
C MET A 20 5.24 0.60 -10.74
N MET A 21 5.69 0.68 -9.48
CA MET A 21 6.14 1.92 -8.86
C MET A 21 7.25 2.60 -9.66
N TYR A 22 8.29 1.85 -10.07
CA TYR A 22 9.35 2.38 -10.92
C TYR A 22 8.83 2.84 -12.28
N SER A 23 7.87 2.13 -12.89
CA SER A 23 7.24 2.55 -14.15
C SER A 23 6.55 3.92 -14.02
N PHE A 24 5.82 4.16 -12.93
CA PHE A 24 5.23 5.48 -12.64
C PHE A 24 6.27 6.55 -12.33
N ALA A 25 7.36 6.19 -11.63
CA ALA A 25 8.43 7.12 -11.28
C ALA A 25 9.16 7.69 -12.51
N GLN A 26 9.20 6.94 -13.62
CA GLN A 26 9.78 7.40 -14.88
C GLN A 26 8.90 8.39 -15.65
N ARG A 27 7.67 8.64 -15.19
CA ARG A 27 6.76 9.58 -15.86
C ARG A 27 7.00 11.00 -15.37
N PRO A 28 7.15 11.99 -16.27
CA PRO A 28 7.36 13.39 -15.87
C PRO A 28 6.15 13.98 -15.13
N ASP A 29 4.96 13.44 -15.35
CA ASP A 29 3.69 13.91 -14.80
C ASP A 29 3.30 13.27 -13.45
N THR A 30 4.16 12.42 -12.88
CA THR A 30 3.85 11.66 -11.67
C THR A 30 4.84 11.91 -10.52
N THR A 31 4.32 12.05 -9.30
CA THR A 31 5.07 11.95 -8.05
C THR A 31 4.82 10.58 -7.42
N VAL A 32 5.85 9.93 -6.89
CA VAL A 32 5.74 8.57 -6.34
C VAL A 32 6.16 8.54 -4.87
N TYR A 33 5.44 7.75 -4.06
CA TYR A 33 5.79 7.43 -2.67
C TYR A 33 5.81 5.91 -2.47
N ASP A 34 6.87 5.41 -1.83
CA ASP A 34 7.07 4.00 -1.52
C ASP A 34 6.65 3.71 -0.07
N GLU A 35 5.57 2.94 0.09
CA GLU A 35 5.06 2.43 1.36
C GLU A 35 5.00 3.45 2.51
N PRO A 36 4.28 4.57 2.35
CA PRO A 36 4.27 5.65 3.35
C PRO A 36 3.61 5.26 4.69
N LEU A 37 2.86 4.15 4.74
CA LEU A 37 2.22 3.64 5.95
C LEU A 37 3.10 2.62 6.73
N TYR A 38 4.33 2.36 6.29
CA TYR A 38 5.13 1.27 6.86
C TYR A 38 5.56 1.54 8.31
N ALA A 39 6.02 2.76 8.62
CA ALA A 39 6.37 3.11 10.00
C ALA A 39 5.16 3.03 10.94
N HIS A 40 3.97 3.41 10.48
CA HIS A 40 2.74 3.25 11.25
C HIS A 40 2.47 1.77 11.56
N TYR A 41 2.51 0.90 10.55
CA TYR A 41 2.38 -0.54 10.72
C TYR A 41 3.38 -1.11 11.75
N LEU A 42 4.67 -0.78 11.64
CA LEU A 42 5.72 -1.26 12.56
C LEU A 42 5.54 -0.76 13.99
N LYS A 43 4.97 0.44 14.16
CA LYS A 43 4.67 1.01 15.48
C LYS A 43 3.49 0.29 16.12
N VAL A 44 2.38 0.13 15.39
CA VAL A 44 1.14 -0.45 15.93
C VAL A 44 1.29 -1.95 16.21
N THR A 45 1.87 -2.69 15.26
CA THR A 45 1.96 -4.15 15.37
C THR A 45 3.12 -4.63 16.23
N GLY A 46 4.14 -3.79 16.45
CA GLY A 46 5.38 -4.21 17.08
C GLY A 46 6.19 -5.22 16.27
N TYR A 47 5.92 -5.38 14.96
CA TYR A 47 6.61 -6.35 14.12
C TYR A 47 8.12 -6.10 14.07
N GLU A 48 8.89 -7.16 14.33
CA GLU A 48 10.35 -7.13 14.34
C GLU A 48 10.91 -7.29 12.91
N HIS A 49 11.21 -6.16 12.27
CA HIS A 49 11.83 -6.08 10.96
C HIS A 49 13.32 -5.70 11.07
N PRO A 50 14.24 -6.28 10.26
CA PRO A 50 15.67 -5.95 10.32
C PRO A 50 15.97 -4.45 10.18
N ALA A 51 15.22 -3.73 9.36
CA ALA A 51 15.35 -2.28 9.15
C ALA A 51 14.38 -1.44 10.00
N ARG A 52 13.76 -2.00 11.05
CA ARG A 52 12.68 -1.36 11.82
C ARG A 52 13.04 0.04 12.31
N GLN A 53 14.18 0.18 12.98
CA GLN A 53 14.61 1.46 13.54
C GLN A 53 14.80 2.53 12.46
N GLN A 54 15.39 2.16 11.32
CA GLN A 54 15.62 3.07 10.20
C GLN A 54 14.28 3.56 9.61
N ILE A 55 13.32 2.65 9.43
CA ILE A 55 11.99 2.98 8.90
C ILE A 55 11.24 3.92 9.86
N LEU A 56 11.23 3.61 11.16
CA LEU A 56 10.57 4.43 12.18
C LEU A 56 11.18 5.82 12.33
N GLN A 57 12.47 5.98 12.03
CA GLN A 57 13.14 7.29 12.01
C GLN A 57 12.87 8.06 10.73
N ALA A 58 12.75 7.37 9.59
CA ALA A 58 12.63 7.99 8.27
C ALA A 58 11.19 8.38 7.90
N GLN A 59 10.17 7.74 8.49
CA GLN A 59 8.77 7.95 8.15
C GLN A 59 7.93 8.38 9.35
N CYS A 60 6.81 9.05 9.09
CA CYS A 60 5.82 9.37 10.10
C CYS A 60 5.19 8.08 10.65
N GLN A 61 5.09 7.97 11.97
CA GLN A 61 4.57 6.78 12.65
C GLN A 61 3.07 6.88 12.96
N ASP A 62 2.44 8.04 12.68
CA ASP A 62 1.01 8.27 12.81
C ASP A 62 0.36 8.11 11.43
N GLY A 63 -0.39 7.03 11.24
CA GLY A 63 -1.00 6.72 9.96
C GLY A 63 -2.11 7.70 9.57
N GLU A 64 -2.87 8.24 10.54
CA GLU A 64 -3.89 9.27 10.28
C GLU A 64 -3.24 10.56 9.81
N GLN A 65 -2.08 10.90 10.38
CA GLN A 65 -1.27 12.00 9.90
C GLN A 65 -0.76 11.76 8.47
N VAL A 66 -0.27 10.55 8.16
CA VAL A 66 0.14 10.20 6.78
C VAL A 66 -1.03 10.31 5.81
N VAL A 67 -2.22 9.81 6.17
CA VAL A 67 -3.41 9.90 5.31
C VAL A 67 -3.76 11.36 5.02
N ARG A 68 -3.86 12.19 6.06
CA ARG A 68 -4.27 13.59 5.94
C ARG A 68 -3.23 14.45 5.24
N ASP A 69 -1.98 14.39 5.68
CA ASP A 69 -0.94 15.36 5.31
C ASP A 69 -0.17 14.94 4.05
N LEU A 70 -0.22 13.64 3.68
CA LEU A 70 0.49 13.09 2.52
C LEU A 70 -0.45 12.50 1.46
N ILE A 71 -1.33 11.55 1.81
CA ILE A 71 -2.12 10.81 0.82
C ILE A 71 -3.24 11.67 0.22
N LEU A 72 -3.98 12.37 1.08
CA LEU A 72 -5.11 13.21 0.66
C LEU A 72 -4.70 14.65 0.34
N ASN A 73 -3.53 15.08 0.80
CA ASN A 73 -3.02 16.41 0.53
C ASN A 73 -2.56 16.58 -0.92
N GLU A 74 -2.44 17.82 -1.37
CA GLU A 74 -1.87 18.11 -2.68
C GLU A 74 -0.33 18.05 -2.63
N PRO A 75 0.31 17.39 -3.61
CA PRO A 75 1.77 17.30 -3.64
C PRO A 75 2.41 18.67 -3.88
N THR A 76 3.54 18.92 -3.22
CA THR A 76 4.33 20.15 -3.42
C THR A 76 4.79 20.29 -4.87
N ALA A 77 5.23 19.18 -5.47
CA ALA A 77 5.45 19.10 -6.90
C ALA A 77 4.06 19.07 -7.56
N LYS A 78 3.67 20.16 -8.23
CA LYS A 78 2.37 20.38 -8.91
C LYS A 78 2.15 19.45 -10.12
N LYS A 79 2.52 18.18 -10.00
CA LYS A 79 2.31 17.12 -10.97
C LYS A 79 0.87 16.64 -10.87
N PRO A 80 0.22 16.33 -12.01
CA PRO A 80 -1.19 15.95 -12.05
C PRO A 80 -1.49 14.58 -11.43
N ILE A 81 -0.48 13.74 -11.21
CA ILE A 81 -0.64 12.39 -10.64
C ILE A 81 0.26 12.21 -9.42
N THR A 82 -0.29 11.61 -8.38
CA THR A 82 0.45 11.12 -7.22
C THR A 82 0.18 9.64 -7.03
N PHE A 83 1.23 8.83 -7.06
CA PHE A 83 1.15 7.38 -6.98
C PHE A 83 1.76 6.89 -5.67
N PHE A 84 0.98 6.10 -4.93
CA PHE A 84 1.35 5.51 -3.67
C PHE A 84 1.41 4.01 -3.85
N LYS A 85 2.60 3.42 -3.71
CA LYS A 85 2.72 1.97 -3.59
C LYS A 85 2.48 1.62 -2.12
N GLN A 86 1.46 0.82 -1.86
CA GLN A 86 1.01 0.41 -0.54
C GLN A 86 1.08 -1.10 -0.40
N MET A 87 1.31 -1.55 0.84
CA MET A 87 1.14 -2.94 1.20
C MET A 87 -0.18 -3.10 1.95
N THR A 88 -0.97 -4.11 1.58
CA THR A 88 -2.31 -4.32 2.17
C THR A 88 -2.25 -4.51 3.68
N HIS A 89 -1.23 -5.20 4.18
CA HIS A 89 -1.04 -5.42 5.63
C HIS A 89 -0.56 -4.17 6.38
N HIS A 90 -0.23 -3.05 5.69
CA HIS A 90 0.03 -1.78 6.38
C HIS A 90 -1.25 -1.04 6.76
N LEU A 91 -2.41 -1.45 6.24
CA LEU A 91 -3.71 -0.93 6.63
C LEU A 91 -4.13 -1.60 7.94
N VAL A 92 -3.73 -1.02 9.07
CA VAL A 92 -4.03 -1.49 10.43
C VAL A 92 -4.45 -0.29 11.26
N ASP A 93 -5.47 -0.42 12.10
CA ASP A 93 -5.94 0.64 13.02
C ASP A 93 -6.04 2.05 12.39
N LEU A 94 -6.53 2.12 11.14
CA LEU A 94 -6.72 3.34 10.37
C LEU A 94 -8.18 3.50 9.95
N ASN A 95 -8.66 4.74 9.88
CA ASN A 95 -9.93 5.02 9.20
C ASN A 95 -9.75 4.80 7.69
N GLU A 96 -10.58 3.95 7.09
CA GLU A 96 -10.48 3.53 5.69
C GLU A 96 -11.28 4.42 4.72
N ASP A 97 -12.02 5.42 5.22
CA ASP A 97 -12.84 6.34 4.41
C ASP A 97 -12.01 7.09 3.35
N PHE A 98 -10.70 7.29 3.60
CA PHE A 98 -9.82 7.94 2.63
C PHE A 98 -9.70 7.17 1.31
N LEU A 99 -9.93 5.85 1.33
CA LEU A 99 -9.90 5.01 0.13
C LEU A 99 -10.95 5.47 -0.90
N GLN A 100 -12.06 6.06 -0.44
CA GLN A 100 -13.09 6.61 -1.34
C GLN A 100 -12.61 7.87 -2.08
N GLN A 101 -11.55 8.51 -1.61
CA GLN A 101 -11.00 9.74 -2.17
C GLN A 101 -9.79 9.50 -3.09
N THR A 102 -9.36 8.24 -3.22
CA THR A 102 -8.27 7.80 -4.10
C THR A 102 -8.80 6.92 -5.24
N LYS A 103 -7.97 6.73 -6.27
CA LYS A 103 -8.11 5.66 -7.25
C LYS A 103 -7.29 4.47 -6.75
N ASN A 104 -7.92 3.32 -6.56
CA ASN A 104 -7.28 2.16 -5.98
C ASN A 104 -7.01 1.12 -7.07
N ILE A 105 -5.78 0.62 -7.10
CA ILE A 105 -5.38 -0.53 -7.90
C ILE A 105 -5.05 -1.64 -6.92
N ILE A 106 -5.60 -2.84 -7.09
CA ILE A 106 -5.33 -3.96 -6.21
C ILE A 106 -4.61 -5.04 -7.03
N PHE A 107 -3.41 -5.41 -6.60
CA PHE A 107 -2.71 -6.57 -7.14
C PHE A 107 -3.19 -7.83 -6.43
N ILE A 108 -3.94 -8.64 -7.15
CA ILE A 108 -4.46 -9.92 -6.67
C ILE A 108 -3.69 -11.01 -7.40
N ARG A 109 -2.86 -11.75 -6.66
CA ARG A 109 -2.23 -12.95 -7.18
C ARG A 109 -3.04 -14.17 -6.76
N ASP A 110 -3.06 -15.18 -7.63
CA ASP A 110 -3.68 -16.47 -7.33
C ASP A 110 -3.17 -16.99 -5.96
N PRO A 111 -4.06 -17.25 -5.00
CA PRO A 111 -3.68 -17.72 -3.66
C PRO A 111 -2.79 -18.97 -3.67
N GLN A 112 -2.96 -19.87 -4.64
CA GLN A 112 -2.14 -21.08 -4.78
C GLN A 112 -0.69 -20.73 -5.15
N GLN A 113 -0.48 -19.74 -6.02
CA GLN A 113 0.87 -19.29 -6.41
C GLN A 113 1.59 -18.55 -5.27
N ILE A 114 0.84 -17.83 -4.42
CA ILE A 114 1.40 -17.17 -3.24
C ILE A 114 1.97 -18.22 -2.29
N ILE A 115 1.20 -19.25 -1.96
CA ILE A 115 1.60 -20.32 -1.03
C ILE A 115 2.86 -21.04 -1.52
N THR A 116 2.92 -21.41 -2.80
CA THR A 116 4.08 -22.11 -3.38
C THR A 116 5.36 -21.27 -3.33
N SER A 117 5.29 -19.97 -3.62
CA SER A 117 6.48 -19.09 -3.57
C SER A 117 7.02 -18.82 -2.15
N TYR A 118 6.16 -18.96 -1.14
CA TYR A 118 6.51 -18.74 0.27
C TYR A 118 7.08 -20.00 0.94
N ALA A 119 6.66 -21.19 0.50
CA ALA A 119 7.16 -22.47 1.01
C ALA A 119 8.65 -22.72 0.73
N GLU A 120 9.23 -22.05 -0.27
CA GLU A 120 10.64 -22.22 -0.67
C GLU A 120 11.64 -21.42 0.19
N VAL A 121 11.19 -20.42 0.96
CA VAL A 121 12.10 -19.42 1.57
C VAL A 121 11.97 -19.30 3.09
N LEU A 122 10.89 -19.81 3.71
CA LEU A 122 10.66 -19.65 5.15
C LEU A 122 10.15 -20.96 5.80
N PRO A 123 10.83 -21.52 6.82
CA PRO A 123 10.42 -22.76 7.47
C PRO A 123 9.17 -22.60 8.37
N ASN A 124 8.74 -21.37 8.69
CA ASN A 124 7.59 -21.08 9.56
C ASN A 124 6.71 -19.98 8.96
N VAL A 125 5.96 -20.31 7.91
CA VAL A 125 4.98 -19.39 7.32
C VAL A 125 3.64 -19.50 8.06
N THR A 126 3.27 -18.48 8.83
CA THR A 126 1.92 -18.36 9.42
C THR A 126 1.01 -17.57 8.47
N ILE A 127 -0.27 -17.94 8.39
CA ILE A 127 -1.27 -17.28 7.52
C ILE A 127 -1.36 -15.75 7.77
N GLN A 128 -1.03 -15.30 8.99
CA GLN A 128 -0.92 -13.88 9.35
C GLN A 128 0.20 -13.13 8.62
N ILE A 129 1.38 -13.76 8.44
CA ILE A 129 2.53 -13.16 7.75
C ILE A 129 2.25 -13.03 6.24
N LEU A 130 1.40 -13.90 5.69
CA LEU A 130 1.05 -13.89 4.26
C LEU A 130 0.07 -12.77 3.87
N GLY A 131 -0.53 -12.06 4.83
CA GLY A 131 -1.61 -11.09 4.55
C GLY A 131 -2.85 -11.73 3.89
N LEU A 132 -2.92 -13.07 3.82
CA LEU A 132 -3.90 -13.84 3.07
C LEU A 132 -5.24 -13.97 3.78
N LYS A 133 -5.33 -13.79 5.11
CA LYS A 133 -6.63 -13.92 5.80
C LYS A 133 -7.45 -12.65 5.93
N SER A 134 -6.86 -11.45 5.86
CA SER A 134 -7.60 -10.30 6.40
C SER A 134 -7.44 -8.96 5.72
N SER A 135 -6.35 -8.68 4.98
CA SER A 135 -6.17 -7.32 4.45
C SER A 135 -6.36 -7.27 2.94
N GLY A 136 -5.81 -8.22 2.17
CA GLY A 136 -5.98 -8.22 0.70
C GLY A 136 -7.40 -8.56 0.24
N LEU A 137 -7.98 -9.65 0.76
CA LEU A 137 -9.36 -10.05 0.44
C LEU A 137 -10.41 -9.09 1.02
N TYR A 138 -10.20 -8.60 2.23
CA TYR A 138 -11.05 -7.59 2.86
C TYR A 138 -11.02 -6.26 2.11
N LEU A 139 -9.82 -5.78 1.75
CA LEU A 139 -9.68 -4.56 0.96
C LEU A 139 -10.30 -4.74 -0.43
N THR A 140 -10.18 -5.94 -1.00
CA THR A 140 -10.87 -6.29 -2.25
C THR A 140 -12.39 -6.23 -2.06
N SER A 141 -12.95 -6.84 -1.01
CA SER A 141 -14.40 -6.75 -0.75
C SER A 141 -14.87 -5.32 -0.51
N LEU A 142 -14.13 -4.53 0.26
CA LEU A 142 -14.44 -3.13 0.57
C LEU A 142 -14.43 -2.25 -0.69
N LEU A 143 -13.48 -2.50 -1.60
CA LEU A 143 -13.29 -1.69 -2.80
C LEU A 143 -14.07 -2.18 -4.04
N LEU A 144 -14.55 -3.43 -4.06
CA LEU A 144 -15.45 -3.94 -5.10
C LEU A 144 -16.84 -3.29 -5.03
N GLU A 145 -17.24 -2.75 -3.89
CA GLU A 145 -18.43 -1.90 -3.76
C GLU A 145 -18.25 -0.51 -4.42
N GLN A 146 -17.03 -0.19 -4.91
CA GLN A 146 -16.66 1.09 -5.51
C GLN A 146 -16.11 0.94 -6.95
N PRO A 147 -16.89 0.36 -7.90
CA PRO A 147 -16.38 -0.12 -9.19
C PRO A 147 -15.76 0.97 -10.08
N MET A 148 -16.16 2.24 -9.94
CA MET A 148 -15.59 3.35 -10.73
C MET A 148 -14.20 3.82 -10.27
N LYS A 149 -13.74 3.37 -9.10
CA LYS A 149 -12.47 3.82 -8.49
C LYS A 149 -11.48 2.68 -8.27
N THR A 150 -11.86 1.44 -8.59
CA THR A 150 -11.08 0.25 -8.28
C THR A 150 -10.77 -0.55 -9.54
N VAL A 151 -9.51 -0.94 -9.72
CA VAL A 151 -9.08 -1.89 -10.76
C VAL A 151 -8.32 -3.03 -10.09
N CYS A 152 -8.74 -4.27 -10.35
CA CYS A 152 -8.02 -5.47 -9.91
C CYS A 152 -7.13 -5.95 -11.06
N LEU A 153 -5.84 -6.14 -10.79
CA LEU A 153 -4.82 -6.60 -11.73
C LEU A 153 -4.06 -7.81 -11.18
#